data_AF-A0A1W1DE77-F1
#
_entry.id   AF-A0A1W1DE77-F1
#
_cell.length_a   1.000
_cell.length_b   1.000
_cell.length_c   1.000
_cell.angle_alpha   90.00
_cell.angle_beta   90.00
_cell.angle_gamma   90.00
#
_symmetry.space_group_name_H-M   'P 1'
#
loop_
_entity.id
_entity.type
_entity.pdbx_description
1 polymer ?
#
loop_
_entity_poly.entity_id
_entity_poly.type
_entity_poly.pdbx_seq_one_letter_code
_entity_poly.pdbx_strand_id
1 'polypeptide(L)'
;MSYMDALPDFVKLAESYGHIGIKVEKETDLKPALIEAFKQKDRTVFIDILTDPTENVFPMIPSGAGHHEMLLAGRDEMASTNDSGLNLV
;
A
#
# COMPACT_ATOMS: atom_id res chain seq x y z
N MET A 1 11.93 -2.70 16.97
CA MET A 1 11.97 -2.45 15.52
C MET A 1 10.83 -3.23 14.91
N SER A 2 9.85 -2.52 14.34
CA SER A 2 8.90 -3.13 13.43
C SER A 2 9.61 -3.44 12.10
N TYR A 3 9.04 -4.32 11.28
CA TYR A 3 9.54 -4.58 9.91
C TYR A 3 9.65 -3.28 9.09
N MET A 4 8.70 -2.36 9.27
CA MET A 4 8.66 -1.08 8.56
C MET A 4 9.84 -0.18 8.92
N ASP A 5 10.33 -0.24 10.16
CA ASP A 5 11.52 0.54 10.59
C ASP A 5 12.82 0.03 9.96
N ALA A 6 12.82 -1.20 9.43
CA ALA A 6 13.98 -1.85 8.84
C ALA A 6 14.01 -1.75 7.30
N LEU A 7 13.00 -1.13 6.69
CA LEU A 7 12.94 -0.98 5.23
C LEU A 7 14.03 -0.02 4.73
N PRO A 8 14.66 -0.32 3.57
CA PRO A 8 15.66 0.56 2.98
C PRO A 8 15.00 1.78 2.32
N ASP A 9 15.82 2.79 2.01
CA ASP A 9 15.43 3.82 1.06
C ASP A 9 15.32 3.21 -0.35
N PHE A 10 14.09 2.98 -0.81
CA PHE A 10 13.83 2.35 -2.10
C PHE A 10 14.24 3.21 -3.30
N VAL A 11 14.22 4.54 -3.17
CA VAL A 11 14.71 5.46 -4.21
C VAL A 11 16.21 5.28 -4.38
N LYS A 12 16.96 5.30 -3.28
CA LYS A 12 18.41 5.08 -3.31
C LYS A 12 18.77 3.68 -3.81
N LEU A 13 17.99 2.67 -3.43
CA LEU A 13 18.14 1.33 -3.94
C LEU A 13 17.98 1.31 -5.47
N ALA A 14 16.90 1.85 -6.03
CA ALA A 14 16.68 1.89 -7.46
C ALA A 14 17.78 2.67 -8.22
N GLU A 15 18.19 3.82 -7.69
CA GLU A 15 19.29 4.63 -8.25
C GLU A 15 20.61 3.85 -8.31
N SER A 16 20.91 3.02 -7.31
CA SER A 16 22.15 2.22 -7.27
C SER A 16 22.25 1.19 -8.41
N TYR A 17 21.12 0.77 -8.98
CA TYR A 17 21.06 -0.11 -10.16
C TYR A 17 20.95 0.67 -11.49
N GLY A 18 21.08 2.00 -11.47
CA GLY A 18 21.01 2.87 -12.65
C GLY A 18 19.59 3.24 -13.09
N HIS A 19 18.58 2.90 -12.28
CA HIS A 19 17.18 3.23 -12.54
C HIS A 19 16.78 4.59 -11.97
N ILE A 20 15.56 5.03 -12.28
CA ILE A 20 15.00 6.26 -11.72
C ILE A 20 14.18 5.88 -10.49
N GLY A 21 14.46 6.49 -9.34
CA GLY A 21 13.61 6.38 -8.15
C GLY A 21 12.82 7.67 -7.95
N ILE A 22 11.52 7.55 -7.65
CA ILE A 22 10.63 8.67 -7.33
C ILE A 22 9.92 8.36 -6.02
N LYS A 23 9.97 9.27 -5.04
CA LYS A 23 9.18 9.16 -3.81
C LYS A 23 7.99 10.11 -3.87
N VAL A 24 6.79 9.63 -3.51
CA VAL A 24 5.55 10.40 -3.44
C VAL A 24 5.04 10.35 -2.00
N GLU A 25 5.09 11.50 -1.32
CA GLU A 25 4.64 11.61 0.08
C GLU A 25 3.30 12.34 0.22
N LYS A 26 2.85 13.02 -0.84
CA LYS A 26 1.60 13.78 -0.86
C LYS A 26 0.77 13.42 -2.07
N GLU A 27 -0.54 13.40 -1.88
CA GLU A 27 -1.51 13.10 -2.96
C GLU A 27 -1.34 14.05 -4.16
N THR A 28 -1.04 15.33 -3.91
CA THR A 28 -0.84 16.34 -4.98
C THR A 28 0.32 16.02 -5.91
N ASP A 29 1.28 15.22 -5.45
CA ASP A 29 2.51 14.90 -6.18
C ASP A 29 2.36 13.60 -6.99
N LEU A 30 1.30 12.81 -6.72
CA LEU A 30 1.06 11.52 -7.37
C LEU A 30 0.88 11.65 -8.89
N LYS A 31 -0.05 12.51 -9.33
CA LYS A 31 -0.34 12.67 -10.76
C LYS A 31 0.87 13.21 -11.54
N PRO A 32 1.58 14.27 -11.08
CA PRO A 32 2.83 14.70 -11.71
C PRO A 32 3.88 13.59 -11.78
N ALA A 33 4.08 12.83 -10.69
CA ALA A 33 5.06 11.74 -10.63
C ALA A 33 4.75 10.64 -11.66
N LEU A 34 3.49 10.21 -11.76
CA LEU A 34 3.07 9.21 -12.74
C LEU A 34 3.26 9.70 -14.18
N ILE A 35 2.91 10.96 -14.46
CA ILE A 35 3.12 11.55 -15.79
C ILE A 35 4.60 11.52 -16.16
N GLU A 36 5.48 11.89 -15.24
CA GLU A 36 6.92 11.89 -15.49
C GLU A 36 7.46 10.47 -15.68
N ALA A 37 7.01 9.52 -14.85
CA ALA A 37 7.38 8.12 -14.98
C ALA A 37 6.98 7.53 -16.34
N PHE A 38 5.75 7.80 -16.82
CA PHE A 38 5.28 7.26 -18.11
C PHE A 38 5.95 7.89 -19.34
N LYS A 39 6.57 9.08 -19.21
CA LYS A 39 7.38 9.66 -20.28
C LYS A 39 8.69 8.90 -20.50
N GLN A 40 9.22 8.25 -19.47
CA GLN A 40 10.45 7.46 -19.59
C GLN A 40 10.17 6.22 -20.44
N LYS A 41 10.93 6.05 -21.53
CA LYS A 41 10.75 4.93 -22.48
C LYS A 41 11.89 3.90 -22.41
N ASP A 42 13.07 4.33 -22.00
CA ASP A 42 14.30 3.54 -22.06
C ASP A 42 14.87 3.20 -20.68
N ARG A 43 14.15 3.54 -19.61
CA ARG A 43 14.60 3.36 -18.22
C ARG A 43 13.47 2.84 -17.36
N THR A 44 13.80 1.89 -16.49
CA THR A 44 12.92 1.51 -15.38
C THR A 44 12.76 2.66 -14.41
N VAL A 45 11.51 2.92 -14.01
CA VAL A 45 11.15 3.89 -12.98
C VAL A 45 10.54 3.14 -11.80
N PHE A 46 11.14 3.28 -10.62
CA PHE A 46 10.60 2.80 -9.35
C PHE A 46 9.90 3.97 -8.67
N ILE A 47 8.63 3.81 -8.33
CA ILE A 47 7.85 4.83 -7.62
C ILE A 47 7.48 4.28 -6.25
N ASP A 48 8.01 4.92 -5.20
CA ASP A 48 7.69 4.66 -3.80
C ASP A 48 6.58 5.62 -3.37
N ILE A 49 5.38 5.10 -3.10
CA ILE A 49 4.18 5.89 -2.79
C ILE A 49 3.81 5.64 -1.33
N LEU A 50 3.83 6.69 -0.52
CA LEU A 50 3.36 6.62 0.86
C LEU A 50 1.82 6.51 0.87
N THR A 51 1.31 5.43 1.45
CA THR A 51 -0.12 5.17 1.63
C THR A 51 -0.52 5.29 3.09
N ASP A 52 -1.82 5.49 3.36
CA ASP A 52 -2.35 5.44 4.72
C ASP A 52 -2.29 3.99 5.24
N PRO A 53 -1.58 3.71 6.36
CA PRO A 53 -1.51 2.37 6.92
C PRO A 53 -2.82 1.90 7.59
N THR A 54 -3.80 2.77 7.75
CA THR A 54 -5.11 2.46 8.35
C THR A 54 -6.17 2.06 7.34
N GLU A 55 -5.89 2.22 6.04
CA GLU A 55 -6.78 1.81 4.96
C GLU A 55 -6.87 0.28 4.84
N ASN A 56 -8.09 -0.22 4.68
CA ASN A 56 -8.40 -1.65 4.64
C ASN A 56 -8.99 -2.06 3.28
N VAL A 57 -8.86 -3.34 2.92
CA VAL A 57 -9.38 -3.86 1.65
C VAL A 57 -10.80 -4.39 1.85
N PHE A 58 -11.74 -3.84 1.07
CA PHE A 58 -13.15 -4.25 1.06
C PHE A 58 -13.61 -4.64 -0.37
N PRO A 59 -14.66 -5.49 -0.52
CA PRO A 59 -15.42 -6.15 0.53
C PRO A 59 -14.60 -7.25 1.24
N MET A 60 -14.90 -7.47 2.52
CA MET A 60 -14.22 -8.46 3.34
C MET A 60 -15.24 -9.39 4.00
N ILE A 61 -15.01 -10.71 3.93
CA ILE A 61 -15.76 -11.69 4.75
C ILE A 61 -14.92 -11.93 6.01
N PRO A 62 -15.43 -11.60 7.21
CA PRO A 62 -14.73 -11.88 8.45
C PRO A 62 -14.43 -13.36 8.62
N SER A 63 -13.37 -13.67 9.36
CA SER A 63 -12.95 -15.06 9.58
C SER A 63 -14.06 -15.88 10.25
N GLY A 64 -14.54 -16.93 9.58
CA GLY A 64 -15.64 -17.76 10.10
C GLY A 64 -17.05 -17.22 9.81
N ALA A 65 -17.20 -16.09 9.11
CA ALA A 65 -18.49 -15.61 8.64
C ALA A 65 -18.91 -16.25 7.30
N GLY A 66 -20.21 -16.24 7.02
CA GLY A 66 -20.77 -16.70 5.76
C GLY A 66 -20.57 -15.68 4.62
N HIS A 67 -20.71 -16.14 3.37
CA HIS A 67 -20.53 -15.26 2.19
C HIS A 67 -21.53 -14.10 2.12
N HIS A 68 -22.65 -14.20 2.82
CA HIS A 68 -23.69 -13.16 2.88
C HIS A 68 -23.40 -12.09 3.95
N GLU A 69 -22.36 -12.27 4.77
CA GLU A 69 -21.98 -11.41 5.89
C GLU A 69 -20.74 -10.55 5.52
N MET A 70 -20.68 -10.11 4.25
CA MET A 70 -19.61 -9.23 3.77
C MET A 70 -19.69 -7.84 4.41
N LEU A 71 -18.54 -7.37 4.91
CA LEU A 71 -18.31 -6.00 5.30
C LEU A 71 -18.06 -5.14 4.05
N LEU A 72 -18.74 -4.00 3.97
CA LEU A 72 -18.60 -3.00 2.92
C LEU A 72 -17.97 -1.72 3.47
N ALA A 73 -17.02 -1.17 2.72
CA ALA A 73 -16.39 0.11 3.04
C ALA A 73 -17.43 1.22 3.27
N GLY A 74 -17.27 1.99 4.35
CA GLY A 74 -18.13 3.12 4.70
C GLY A 74 -19.54 2.77 5.18
N ARG A 75 -19.90 1.49 5.23
CA ARG A 75 -21.18 1.01 5.80
C ARG A 75 -20.96 0.23 7.08
N ASP A 76 -19.97 -0.68 7.07
CA ASP A 76 -19.75 -1.65 8.12
C ASP A 76 -18.39 -1.43 8.79
N GLU A 77 -18.35 -1.67 10.11
CA GLU A 77 -17.12 -1.60 10.90
C GLU A 77 -16.31 -2.90 10.76
N MET A 78 -14.98 -2.78 10.82
CA MET A 78 -14.10 -3.94 10.77
C MET A 78 -14.21 -4.75 12.07
N ALA A 79 -14.85 -5.90 11.99
CA ALA A 79 -15.05 -6.81 13.11
C ALA A 79 -14.27 -8.12 12.90
N SER A 80 -13.44 -8.49 13.88
CA SER A 80 -12.84 -9.82 13.96
C SER A 80 -13.73 -10.72 14.81
N THR A 81 -14.10 -11.88 14.28
CA THR A 81 -14.94 -12.89 14.94
C THR A 81 -14.12 -13.95 15.69
N ASN A 82 -12.79 -13.76 15.80
CA ASN A 82 -11.87 -14.73 16.41
C ASN A 82 -11.47 -14.31 17.83
N ASP A 83 -11.85 -15.11 18.83
CA ASP A 83 -11.42 -14.96 20.25
C ASP A 83 -9.90 -15.19 20.46
N SER A 84 -9.17 -15.62 19.42
CA SER A 84 -7.74 -15.93 19.49
C SER A 84 -6.82 -14.74 19.22
N GLY A 85 -7.35 -13.54 18.97
CA GLY A 85 -6.54 -12.31 18.86
C GLY A 85 -5.50 -12.29 17.75
N LEU A 86 -5.51 -13.27 16.84
CA LEU A 86 -4.66 -13.26 15.66
C LEU A 86 -5.33 -12.39 14.59
N ASN A 87 -4.96 -11.11 14.59
CA ASN A 87 -5.18 -10.26 13.44
C ASN A 87 -4.36 -10.85 12.29
N LEU A 88 -5.04 -11.38 11.27
CA LEU A 88 -4.40 -11.68 10.00
C LEU A 88 -4.11 -10.33 9.33
N VAL A 89 -2.94 -9.78 9.67
CA VAL A 89 -2.26 -8.74 8.89
C VAL A 89 -1.40 -9.46 7.86
#